data_AF-A0A0M1JF26-F1
#
_entry.id   AF-A0A0M1JF26-F1
#
_cell.length_a   1.000
_cell.length_b   1.000
_cell.length_c   1.000
_cell.angle_alpha   90.00
_cell.angle_beta   90.00
_cell.angle_gamma   90.00
#
_symmetry.space_group_name_H-M   'P 1'
#
loop_
_entity.id
_entity.type
_entity.pdbx_description
1 polymer ?
#
loop_
_entity_poly.entity_id
_entity_poly.type
_entity_poly.pdbx_seq_one_letter_code
_entity_poly.pdbx_strand_id
1 'polypeptide(L)'
;MKKTMTSLELAELMGKDHDEVLRDIEEYLNHQEDYKTKDFSKYNLQAPFMTSLEIAELTEKPHKEVVRDIENLMLELSPKSAVGIKTASYQDESGNKCPMYVLNNTLWLTLVSGYDKDLSRWIFQDMTNRVRAAYDHDTAESILEDLFDKTLEELKAPKSQTSH
;
A
#
# COMPACT_ATOMS: atom_id res chain seq x y z
N MET A 1 1.00 -20.67 -1.20
CA MET A 1 0.81 -19.62 -0.16
C MET A 1 -0.62 -19.10 -0.26
N LYS A 2 -1.35 -18.95 0.85
CA LYS A 2 -2.73 -18.44 0.82
C LYS A 2 -2.73 -17.00 0.28
N LYS A 3 -3.39 -16.75 -0.86
CA LYS A 3 -3.46 -15.43 -1.52
C LYS A 3 -4.61 -14.56 -0.99
N THR A 4 -5.40 -15.09 -0.08
CA THR A 4 -6.60 -14.47 0.46
C THR A 4 -6.65 -14.66 1.97
N MET A 5 -7.27 -13.70 2.64
CA MET A 5 -7.52 -13.72 4.09
C MET A 5 -9.03 -13.70 4.30
N THR A 6 -9.55 -14.53 5.21
CA THR A 6 -10.98 -14.53 5.55
C THR A 6 -11.30 -13.36 6.50
N SER A 7 -12.57 -12.97 6.61
CA SER A 7 -12.99 -11.97 7.59
C SER A 7 -12.72 -12.39 9.03
N LEU A 8 -12.71 -13.70 9.32
CA LEU A 8 -12.35 -14.24 10.63
C LEU A 8 -10.85 -14.11 10.90
N GLU A 9 -10.00 -14.47 9.93
CA GLU A 9 -8.54 -14.29 10.04
C GLU A 9 -8.17 -12.81 10.20
N LEU A 10 -8.90 -11.91 9.52
CA LEU A 10 -8.72 -10.46 9.67
C LEU A 10 -9.14 -9.99 11.07
N ALA A 11 -10.25 -10.48 11.61
CA ALA A 11 -10.69 -10.16 12.98
C ALA A 11 -9.67 -10.62 14.03
N GLU A 12 -9.16 -11.84 13.90
CA GLU A 12 -8.09 -12.37 14.74
C GLU A 12 -6.81 -11.52 14.66
N LEU A 13 -6.41 -11.13 13.44
CA LEU A 13 -5.23 -10.29 13.21
C LEU A 13 -5.37 -8.89 13.83
N MET A 14 -6.54 -8.29 13.70
CA MET A 14 -6.81 -6.93 14.17
C MET A 14 -7.18 -6.87 15.66
N GLY A 15 -7.48 -8.01 16.30
CA GLY A 15 -8.03 -8.04 17.65
C GLY A 15 -9.42 -7.40 17.74
N LYS A 16 -10.19 -7.46 16.65
CA LYS A 16 -11.56 -6.91 16.54
C LYS A 16 -12.60 -8.01 16.67
N ASP A 17 -13.82 -7.64 17.05
CA ASP A 17 -14.97 -8.53 16.95
C ASP A 17 -15.28 -8.82 15.47
N HIS A 18 -15.69 -10.06 15.15
CA HIS A 18 -15.95 -10.46 13.77
C HIS A 18 -17.11 -9.70 13.14
N ASP A 19 -18.15 -9.38 13.91
CA ASP A 19 -19.30 -8.62 13.41
C ASP A 19 -18.90 -7.16 13.09
N GLU A 20 -17.97 -6.59 13.86
CA GLU A 20 -17.41 -5.28 13.57
C GLU A 20 -16.65 -5.29 12.23
N VAL A 21 -15.85 -6.33 11.99
CA VAL A 21 -15.12 -6.50 10.73
C VAL A 21 -16.08 -6.67 9.55
N LEU A 22 -17.15 -7.45 9.69
CA LEU A 22 -18.15 -7.62 8.63
C LEU A 22 -18.84 -6.30 8.29
N ARG A 23 -19.22 -5.51 9.30
CA ARG A 23 -19.81 -4.19 9.10
C ARG A 23 -18.85 -3.23 8.39
N ASP A 24 -17.57 -3.19 8.80
CA ASP A 24 -16.56 -2.36 8.17
C ASP A 24 -16.36 -2.75 6.68
N ILE A 25 -16.40 -4.06 6.37
CA ILE A 25 -16.33 -4.57 5.00
C ILE A 25 -17.55 -4.13 4.19
N GLU A 26 -18.76 -4.27 4.73
CA GLU A 26 -19.99 -3.84 4.05
C GLU A 26 -19.99 -2.34 3.78
N GLU A 27 -19.61 -1.52 4.76
CA GLU A 27 -19.47 -0.07 4.59
C GLU A 27 -18.47 0.25 3.48
N TYR A 28 -17.32 -0.43 3.47
CA TYR A 28 -16.30 -0.27 2.44
C TYR A 28 -16.79 -0.66 1.05
N LEU A 29 -17.54 -1.78 0.93
CA LEU A 29 -18.08 -2.21 -0.37
C LEU A 29 -19.15 -1.27 -0.91
N ASN A 30 -19.88 -0.59 -0.02
CA ASN A 30 -20.92 0.38 -0.38
C ASN A 30 -20.36 1.76 -0.78
N HIS A 31 -19.15 2.10 -0.36
CA HIS A 31 -18.42 3.29 -0.82
C HIS A 31 -17.54 2.90 -2.00
N GLN A 32 -18.07 2.98 -3.22
CA GLN A 32 -17.28 2.83 -4.44
C GLN A 32 -17.30 4.14 -5.20
N GLU A 33 -16.32 5.01 -4.96
CA GLU A 33 -16.03 6.06 -5.93
C GLU A 33 -15.33 5.46 -7.17
N ASP A 34 -15.78 5.85 -8.36
CA ASP A 34 -15.23 5.35 -9.62
C ASP A 34 -13.95 6.11 -10.00
N TYR A 35 -12.84 5.71 -9.40
CA TYR A 35 -11.51 6.23 -9.72
C TYR A 35 -10.99 5.83 -11.11
N LYS A 36 -11.71 4.97 -11.87
CA LYS A 36 -11.27 4.55 -13.22
C LYS A 36 -11.38 5.66 -14.25
N THR A 37 -12.19 6.69 -14.01
CA THR A 37 -12.38 7.80 -14.95
C THR A 37 -11.44 8.98 -14.68
N LYS A 38 -10.77 9.02 -13.53
CA LYS A 38 -9.77 10.07 -13.23
C LYS A 38 -8.49 9.79 -14.00
N ASP A 39 -7.98 10.81 -14.68
CA ASP A 39 -6.71 10.73 -15.39
C ASP A 39 -5.55 10.93 -14.40
N PHE A 40 -4.91 9.82 -14.03
CA PHE A 40 -3.72 9.81 -13.20
C PHE A 40 -2.41 9.78 -14.00
N SER A 41 -2.46 9.84 -15.34
CA SER A 41 -1.26 9.74 -16.18
C SER A 41 -0.23 10.85 -15.93
N LYS A 42 -0.68 11.98 -15.36
CA LYS A 42 0.19 13.09 -14.94
C LYS A 42 1.04 12.79 -13.70
N TYR A 43 0.66 11.81 -12.87
CA TYR A 43 1.40 11.46 -11.66
C TYR A 43 2.34 10.28 -11.92
N ASN A 44 3.60 10.43 -11.54
CA ASN A 44 4.54 9.31 -11.58
C ASN A 44 4.40 8.43 -10.33
N LEU A 45 3.35 7.61 -10.28
CA LEU A 45 3.09 6.69 -9.16
C LEU A 45 4.16 5.58 -9.02
N GLN A 46 5.07 5.46 -10.00
CA GLN A 46 6.23 4.56 -9.97
C GLN A 46 7.46 5.21 -9.33
N ALA A 47 7.42 6.52 -9.08
CA ALA A 47 8.55 7.20 -8.49
C ALA A 47 8.79 6.67 -7.07
N PRO A 48 10.05 6.39 -6.69
CA PRO A 48 10.37 5.99 -5.33
C PRO A 48 10.09 7.10 -4.31
N PHE A 49 9.87 8.33 -4.78
CA PHE A 49 9.61 9.50 -3.97
C PHE A 49 8.51 10.38 -4.56
N MET A 50 7.79 11.09 -3.69
CA MET A 50 6.78 12.08 -4.06
C MET A 50 6.89 13.30 -3.14
N THR A 51 6.70 14.49 -3.69
CA THR A 51 6.72 15.75 -2.95
C THR A 51 5.39 16.02 -2.25
N SER A 52 5.38 16.83 -1.19
CA SER A 52 4.15 17.25 -0.52
C SER A 52 3.21 18.04 -1.44
N LEU A 53 3.73 18.71 -2.48
CA LEU A 53 2.92 19.36 -3.51
C LEU A 53 2.21 18.35 -4.42
N GLU A 54 2.95 17.34 -4.91
CA GLU A 54 2.35 16.26 -5.71
C GLU A 54 1.31 15.48 -4.91
N ILE A 55 1.55 15.22 -3.62
CA ILE A 55 0.56 14.58 -2.73
C ILE A 55 -0.68 15.48 -2.57
N ALA A 56 -0.51 16.78 -2.35
CA ALA A 56 -1.62 17.73 -2.24
C ALA A 56 -2.46 17.77 -3.51
N GLU A 57 -1.81 17.78 -4.67
CA GLU A 57 -2.49 17.75 -5.97
C GLU A 57 -3.19 16.40 -6.21
N LEU A 58 -2.54 15.28 -5.87
CA LEU A 58 -3.08 13.92 -6.03
C LEU A 58 -4.33 13.68 -5.18
N THR A 59 -4.37 14.28 -3.99
CA THR A 59 -5.42 14.09 -2.99
C THR A 59 -6.43 15.23 -2.95
N GLU A 60 -6.26 16.23 -3.83
CA GLU A 60 -7.07 17.45 -3.91
C GLU A 60 -7.14 18.21 -2.56
N LYS A 61 -6.14 18.03 -1.70
CA LYS A 61 -6.03 18.67 -0.38
C LYS A 61 -5.22 19.96 -0.43
N PRO A 62 -5.53 20.96 0.42
CA PRO A 62 -4.67 22.13 0.57
C PRO A 62 -3.25 21.73 1.00
N HIS A 63 -2.23 22.23 0.31
CA HIS A 63 -0.82 21.89 0.59
C HIS A 63 -0.42 22.12 2.06
N LYS A 64 -0.94 23.18 2.69
CA LYS A 64 -0.74 23.46 4.12
C LYS A 64 -1.20 22.33 5.04
N GLU A 65 -2.28 21.62 4.69
CA GLU A 65 -2.78 20.49 5.47
C GLU A 65 -1.85 19.30 5.30
N VAL A 66 -1.44 19.01 4.07
CA VAL A 66 -0.48 17.94 3.78
C VAL A 66 0.83 18.15 4.52
N VAL A 67 1.36 19.38 4.55
CA VAL A 67 2.56 19.73 5.32
C VAL A 67 2.37 19.46 6.81
N ARG A 68 1.28 19.95 7.42
CA ARG A 68 0.98 19.71 8.83
C ARG A 68 0.88 18.22 9.13
N ASP A 69 0.23 17.46 8.27
CA ASP A 69 -0.01 16.04 8.47
C ASP A 69 1.30 15.23 8.30
N ILE A 70 2.22 15.68 7.43
CA ILE A 70 3.61 15.15 7.36
C ILE A 70 4.38 15.44 8.64
N GLU A 71 4.27 16.65 9.19
CA GLU A 71 4.93 17.00 10.45
C GLU A 71 4.40 16.15 11.61
N ASN A 72 3.08 15.92 11.67
CA ASN A 72 2.47 15.01 12.64
C ASN A 72 2.97 13.57 12.45
N LEU A 73 3.03 13.09 11.21
CA LEU A 73 3.57 11.77 10.89
C LEU A 73 5.03 11.63 11.36
N MET A 74 5.86 12.67 11.20
CA MET A 74 7.23 12.68 11.71
C MET A 74 7.31 12.56 13.24
N LEU A 75 6.33 13.09 13.97
CA LEU A 75 6.26 13.01 15.44
C LEU A 75 5.82 11.61 15.91
N GLU A 76 4.93 10.96 15.16
CA GLU A 76 4.42 9.62 15.47
C GLU A 76 5.41 8.51 15.12
N LEU A 77 6.22 8.72 14.08
CA LEU A 77 7.18 7.73 13.62
C LEU A 77 8.43 7.67 14.50
N SER A 78 8.92 6.44 14.70
CA SER A 78 10.27 6.27 15.28
C SER A 78 11.33 6.93 14.39
N PRO A 79 12.47 7.42 14.94
CA PRO A 79 13.50 8.06 14.13
C PRO A 79 14.02 7.21 12.97
N LYS A 80 14.00 5.87 13.10
CA LYS A 80 14.38 4.94 12.03
C LYS A 80 13.35 4.92 10.89
N SER A 81 12.06 5.07 11.22
CA SER A 81 10.97 5.10 10.25
C SER A 81 10.85 6.45 9.53
N ALA A 82 11.31 7.54 10.15
CA ALA A 82 11.31 8.89 9.58
C ALA A 82 12.40 9.13 8.50
N VAL A 83 13.35 8.19 8.30
CA VAL A 83 14.46 8.31 7.33
C VAL A 83 13.98 8.52 5.88
N GLY A 84 12.74 8.12 5.57
CA GLY A 84 12.12 8.31 4.27
C GLY A 84 11.63 9.73 3.96
N ILE A 85 11.78 10.69 4.88
CA ILE A 85 11.30 12.08 4.72
C ILE A 85 12.49 13.03 4.58
N LYS A 86 12.48 13.85 3.53
CA LYS A 86 13.48 14.92 3.31
C LYS A 86 12.80 16.28 3.29
N THR A 87 13.44 17.27 3.89
CA THR A 87 13.00 18.67 3.79
C THR A 87 13.46 19.29 2.47
N ALA A 88 12.61 20.14 1.92
CA ALA A 88 12.82 20.89 0.68
C ALA A 88 12.09 22.24 0.78
N SER A 89 12.12 23.03 -0.29
CA SER A 89 11.38 24.28 -0.39
C SER A 89 11.11 24.63 -1.84
N TYR A 90 10.06 25.40 -2.10
CA TYR A 90 9.74 25.96 -3.41
C TYR A 90 9.46 27.46 -3.29
N GLN A 91 9.40 28.16 -4.42
CA GLN A 91 8.92 29.54 -4.47
C GLN A 91 7.48 29.53 -4.97
N ASP A 92 6.59 30.23 -4.26
CA ASP A 92 5.22 30.46 -4.71
C ASP A 92 5.16 31.51 -5.84
N GLU A 93 3.96 31.74 -6.38
CA GLU A 93 3.72 32.73 -7.44
C GLU A 93 4.05 34.16 -7.01
N SER A 94 4.12 34.43 -5.71
CA SER A 94 4.51 35.73 -5.13
C SER A 94 6.02 35.84 -4.86
N GLY A 95 6.79 34.78 -5.17
CA GLY A 95 8.23 34.70 -4.92
C GLY A 95 8.61 34.34 -3.48
N ASN A 96 7.65 34.01 -2.61
CA ASN A 96 7.95 33.61 -1.24
C ASN A 96 8.45 32.18 -1.19
N LYS A 97 9.42 31.93 -0.30
CA LYS A 97 9.93 30.59 -0.05
C LYS A 97 8.99 29.82 0.87
N CYS A 98 8.39 28.75 0.36
CA CYS A 98 7.47 27.89 1.09
C CYS A 98 8.13 26.53 1.42
N PRO A 99 7.84 25.94 2.60
CA PRO A 99 8.36 24.63 2.97
C PRO A 99 7.74 23.53 2.10
N MET A 100 8.52 22.49 1.81
CA MET A 100 8.08 21.30 1.08
C MET A 100 8.79 20.07 1.64
N TYR A 101 8.18 18.90 1.49
CA TYR A 101 8.80 17.64 1.89
C TYR A 101 8.83 16.67 0.71
N VAL A 102 9.80 15.75 0.74
CA VAL A 102 9.92 14.65 -0.21
C VAL A 102 9.85 13.33 0.57
N LEU A 103 8.86 12.51 0.26
CA LEU A 103 8.55 11.27 0.98
C LEU A 103 8.82 10.08 0.09
N ASN A 104 9.33 8.98 0.65
CA ASN A 104 9.42 7.72 -0.08
C ASN A 104 8.03 7.08 -0.32
N ASN A 105 7.98 6.03 -1.14
CA ASN A 105 6.76 5.31 -1.48
C ASN A 105 5.95 4.82 -0.29
N THR A 106 6.60 4.25 0.72
CA THR A 106 5.91 3.79 1.94
C THR A 106 5.20 4.94 2.63
N LEU A 107 5.86 6.08 2.81
CA LEU A 107 5.34 7.17 3.64
C LEU A 107 4.27 8.00 2.94
N TRP A 108 4.41 8.27 1.64
CA TRP A 108 3.34 8.97 0.92
C TRP A 108 2.10 8.09 0.75
N LEU A 109 2.24 6.77 0.55
CA LEU A 109 1.11 5.84 0.52
C LEU A 109 0.39 5.77 1.88
N THR A 110 1.12 5.81 2.99
CA THR A 110 0.52 5.88 4.33
C THR A 110 -0.37 7.11 4.48
N LEU A 111 0.09 8.29 4.03
CA LEU A 111 -0.72 9.52 4.08
C LEU A 111 -1.97 9.43 3.19
N VAL A 112 -1.80 9.02 1.93
CA VAL A 112 -2.92 8.90 0.98
C VAL A 112 -3.97 7.92 1.53
N SER A 113 -3.55 6.81 2.13
CA SER A 113 -4.46 5.83 2.76
C SER A 113 -5.28 6.40 3.92
N GLY A 114 -4.75 7.40 4.63
CA GLY A 114 -5.47 8.11 5.69
C GLY A 114 -6.43 9.18 5.18
N TYR A 115 -6.21 9.72 3.98
CA TYR A 115 -7.07 10.74 3.38
C TYR A 115 -8.22 10.14 2.56
N ASP A 116 -7.90 9.15 1.74
CA ASP A 116 -8.80 8.62 0.73
C ASP A 116 -8.52 7.13 0.51
N LYS A 117 -9.41 6.31 1.05
CA LYS A 117 -9.29 4.85 1.00
C LYS A 117 -9.48 4.30 -0.41
N ASP A 118 -10.35 4.93 -1.21
CA ASP A 118 -10.65 4.49 -2.56
C ASP A 118 -9.51 4.85 -3.52
N LEU A 119 -8.96 6.05 -3.42
CA LEU A 119 -7.75 6.45 -4.14
C LEU A 119 -6.58 5.54 -3.79
N SER A 120 -6.35 5.29 -2.48
CA SER A 120 -5.30 4.37 -2.04
C SER A 120 -5.48 2.97 -2.62
N ARG A 121 -6.69 2.40 -2.55
CA ARG A 121 -7.00 1.10 -3.19
C ARG A 121 -6.68 1.12 -4.68
N TRP A 122 -7.10 2.15 -5.40
CA TRP A 122 -6.87 2.26 -6.84
C TRP A 122 -5.37 2.28 -7.16
N ILE A 123 -4.59 3.09 -6.44
CA ILE A 123 -3.12 3.14 -6.59
C ILE A 123 -2.49 1.77 -6.33
N PHE A 124 -2.87 1.11 -5.22
CA PHE A 124 -2.37 -0.22 -4.89
C PHE A 124 -2.69 -1.25 -5.99
N GLN A 125 -3.91 -1.21 -6.53
CA GLN A 125 -4.34 -2.10 -7.61
C GLN A 125 -3.55 -1.85 -8.90
N ASP A 126 -3.34 -0.59 -9.28
CA ASP A 126 -2.55 -0.19 -10.45
C ASP A 126 -1.09 -0.66 -10.31
N MET A 127 -0.44 -0.38 -9.17
CA MET A 127 0.92 -0.82 -8.89
C MET A 127 1.04 -2.35 -8.95
N THR A 128 0.09 -3.08 -8.34
CA THR A 128 0.08 -4.55 -8.35
C THR A 128 -0.07 -5.10 -9.77
N ASN A 129 -0.98 -4.53 -10.56
CA ASN A 129 -1.19 -4.96 -11.95
C ASN A 129 0.06 -4.72 -12.81
N ARG A 130 0.79 -3.62 -12.59
CA ARG A 130 2.05 -3.35 -13.28
C ARG A 130 3.16 -4.31 -12.89
N VAL A 131 3.30 -4.62 -11.59
CA VAL A 131 4.24 -5.65 -11.13
C VAL A 131 3.92 -7.00 -11.77
N ARG A 132 2.64 -7.39 -11.81
CA ARG A 132 2.19 -8.62 -12.50
C ARG A 132 2.46 -8.62 -14.01
N ALA A 133 2.43 -7.46 -14.66
CA ALA A 133 2.76 -7.34 -16.07
C ALA A 133 4.27 -7.34 -16.34
N ALA A 134 5.08 -6.85 -15.39
CA ALA A 134 6.54 -6.76 -15.50
C ALA A 134 7.26 -8.07 -15.16
N TYR A 135 6.71 -8.87 -14.24
CA TYR A 135 7.15 -10.22 -13.96
C TYR A 135 6.23 -11.18 -14.71
N ASP A 136 6.76 -11.92 -15.68
CA ASP A 136 6.02 -12.97 -16.39
C ASP A 136 5.61 -14.06 -15.38
N HIS A 137 4.43 -13.86 -14.77
CA HIS A 137 3.96 -14.56 -13.59
C HIS A 137 3.87 -16.07 -13.84
N ASP A 138 3.66 -16.46 -15.10
CA ASP A 138 3.59 -17.84 -15.58
C ASP A 138 4.83 -18.66 -15.20
N THR A 139 6.02 -18.06 -15.19
CA THR A 139 7.27 -18.82 -14.91
C THR A 139 7.48 -19.03 -13.41
N ALA A 140 7.24 -18.00 -12.59
CA ALA A 140 7.44 -18.08 -11.14
C ALA A 140 6.33 -18.89 -10.45
N GLU A 141 5.10 -18.79 -10.95
CA GLU A 141 3.94 -19.53 -10.44
C GLU A 141 4.03 -21.02 -10.78
N SER A 142 4.44 -21.36 -12.01
CA SER A 142 4.74 -22.74 -12.42
C SER A 142 5.78 -23.40 -11.50
N ILE A 143 6.87 -22.69 -11.17
CA ILE A 143 7.92 -23.20 -10.28
C ILE A 143 7.40 -23.38 -8.85
N LEU A 144 6.56 -22.47 -8.36
CA LEU A 144 6.01 -22.55 -7.01
C LEU A 144 4.95 -23.65 -6.86
N GLU A 145 4.13 -23.88 -7.89
CA GLU A 145 3.17 -24.99 -7.93
C GLU A 145 3.90 -26.35 -7.95
N ASP A 146 4.92 -26.48 -8.81
CA ASP A 146 5.74 -27.70 -8.89
C ASP A 146 6.48 -28.00 -7.57
N LEU A 147 6.97 -26.97 -6.87
CA LEU A 147 7.57 -27.11 -5.55
C LEU A 147 6.55 -27.51 -4.48
N PHE A 148 5.33 -26.97 -4.54
CA PHE A 148 4.27 -27.27 -3.57
C PHE A 148 3.78 -28.72 -3.70
N ASP A 149 3.60 -29.21 -4.93
CA ASP A 149 3.18 -30.59 -5.19
C ASP A 149 4.24 -31.60 -4.75
N LYS A 150 5.52 -31.34 -5.03
CA LYS A 150 6.64 -32.17 -4.53
C LYS A 150 6.66 -32.24 -3.01
N THR A 151 6.47 -31.10 -2.35
CA THR A 151 6.42 -31.05 -0.87
C THR A 151 5.22 -31.82 -0.32
N LEU A 152 4.07 -31.77 -0.99
CA LEU A 152 2.88 -32.53 -0.60
C LEU A 152 3.04 -34.04 -0.79
N GLU A 153 3.75 -34.50 -1.82
CA GLU A 153 4.08 -35.91 -2.03
C GLU A 153 5.04 -36.43 -0.95
N GLU A 154 6.06 -35.65 -0.61
CA GLU A 154 6.99 -35.97 0.48
C GLU A 154 6.28 -36.07 1.84
N LEU A 155 5.27 -35.24 2.08
CA LEU A 155 4.46 -35.28 3.32
C LEU A 155 3.46 -36.46 3.33
N LYS A 156 3.06 -36.98 2.17
CA LYS A 156 2.17 -38.15 2.03
C LYS A 156 2.93 -39.48 2.01
N ALA A 157 4.23 -39.46 1.79
CA ALA A 157 5.06 -40.67 1.83
C ALA A 157 5.06 -41.23 3.27
N PRO A 158 4.71 -42.52 3.48
CA PRO A 158 4.75 -43.13 4.80
C PRO A 158 6.21 -43.13 5.28
N LYS A 159 6.47 -42.56 6.46
CA LYS A 159 7.80 -42.60 7.10
C LYS A 159 8.22 -44.06 7.20
N SER A 160 9.16 -44.47 6.34
CA SER A 160 9.79 -45.77 6.46
C SER A 160 10.43 -45.85 7.84
N GLN A 161 9.92 -46.78 8.65
CA GLN A 161 10.52 -47.12 9.93
C GLN A 161 11.95 -47.59 9.66
N THR A 162 12.94 -46.76 9.98
CA THR A 162 14.31 -47.22 10.17
C THR A 162 14.34 -48.00 11.48
N SER A 163 14.22 -49.33 11.38
CA SER A 163 14.60 -50.26 12.45
C SER A 163 16.12 -50.24 12.61
N HIS A 164 16.54 -50.08 13.87
CA HIS A 164 17.89 -50.35 14.37
C HIS A 164 18.29 -51.82 14.17
#